data_AF-A0A0G0R6T2-F1
#
_entry.id   AF-A0A0G0R6T2-F1
#
_cell.length_a   1.000
_cell.length_b   1.000
_cell.length_c   1.000
_cell.angle_alpha   90.00
_cell.angle_beta   90.00
_cell.angle_gamma   90.00
#
_symmetry.space_group_name_H-M   'P 1'
#
loop_
_entity.id
_entity.type
_entity.pdbx_description
1 polymer ?
#
loop_
_entity_poly.entity_id
_entity_poly.type
_entity_poly.pdbx_seq_one_letter_code
_entity_poly.pdbx_strand_id
1 'polypeptide(L)'
;MAKEIHERIEPKENNKVTPSCHHARQLEYCIYGVVRQKRGVSEYFDKAYDWLEREVGFYPLFLSVGETVDDMAMTGYQNQWRRLLVEGKNYRKYRQKGEVQNQVLFSFVDIPDGIFIDYMNWHMVLNSEYDNYQIPDREKRMIFRPSWRKSDWLRYARHNPHSVQLVIPELDLREATRVWVRNIQTQLHLEKVGFGNVEVRRIPVNSY
;
A
#
# COMPACT_ATOMS: atom_id res chain seq x y z
N MET A 1 -7.15 -53.10 -8.84
CA MET A 1 -6.76 -52.00 -7.94
C MET A 1 -5.79 -51.10 -8.69
N ALA A 2 -6.30 -50.01 -9.27
CA ALA A 2 -5.49 -49.03 -9.99
C ALA A 2 -4.97 -47.99 -8.98
N LYS A 3 -3.65 -47.82 -8.91
CA LYS A 3 -3.03 -46.71 -8.17
C LYS A 3 -3.03 -45.49 -9.09
N GLU A 4 -3.96 -44.57 -8.87
CA GLU A 4 -3.85 -43.22 -9.41
C GLU A 4 -2.65 -42.54 -8.75
N ILE A 5 -1.61 -42.31 -9.55
CA ILE A 5 -0.52 -41.41 -9.18
C ILE A 5 -1.07 -40.01 -9.41
N HIS A 6 -1.51 -39.35 -8.34
CA HIS A 6 -1.70 -37.92 -8.34
C HIS A 6 -0.31 -37.27 -8.44
N GLU A 7 0.16 -37.05 -9.67
CA GLU A 7 1.19 -36.07 -9.93
C GLU A 7 0.68 -34.73 -9.39
N ARG A 8 1.24 -34.31 -8.25
CA ARG A 8 1.20 -32.91 -7.85
C ARG A 8 1.90 -32.16 -8.97
N ILE A 9 1.11 -31.54 -9.83
CA ILE A 9 1.61 -30.47 -10.70
C ILE A 9 2.00 -29.35 -9.75
N GLU A 10 3.26 -29.36 -9.31
CA GLU A 10 3.87 -28.17 -8.74
C GLU A 10 3.72 -27.06 -9.78
N PRO A 11 3.18 -25.89 -9.42
CA PRO A 11 3.04 -24.80 -10.37
C PRO A 11 4.44 -24.46 -10.88
N LYS A 12 4.65 -24.67 -12.18
CA LYS A 12 5.89 -24.30 -12.88
C LYS A 12 6.26 -22.87 -12.51
N GLU A 13 7.42 -22.69 -11.88
CA GLU A 13 8.12 -21.42 -11.77
C GLU A 13 8.35 -20.86 -13.17
N ASN A 14 7.39 -20.10 -13.72
CA ASN A 14 7.61 -19.35 -14.96
C ASN A 14 6.56 -18.27 -15.22
N ASN A 15 6.54 -17.28 -14.34
CA ASN A 15 6.52 -15.90 -14.80
C ASN A 15 7.36 -15.09 -13.81
N LYS A 16 8.47 -14.52 -14.29
CA LYS A 16 9.29 -13.54 -13.56
C LYS A 16 8.50 -12.24 -13.40
N VAL A 17 7.34 -12.29 -12.74
CA VAL A 17 6.64 -11.05 -12.38
C VAL A 17 7.40 -10.48 -11.19
N THR A 18 8.02 -9.33 -11.45
CA THR A 18 8.78 -8.59 -10.46
C THR A 18 7.78 -7.76 -9.67
N PRO A 19 7.68 -7.95 -8.33
CA PRO A 19 6.63 -7.29 -7.56
C PRO A 19 6.60 -5.80 -7.82
N SER A 20 5.41 -5.24 -7.92
CA SER A 20 5.23 -3.80 -8.06
C SER A 20 5.11 -3.16 -6.68
N CYS A 21 5.29 -1.85 -6.64
CA CYS A 21 4.93 -1.04 -5.48
C CYS A 21 3.74 -0.14 -5.83
N HIS A 22 2.86 0.11 -4.87
CA HIS A 22 1.64 0.88 -5.10
C HIS A 22 1.45 1.98 -4.06
N HIS A 23 0.98 3.14 -4.51
CA HIS A 23 0.61 4.27 -3.66
C HIS A 23 -0.71 4.86 -4.14
N ALA A 24 -1.65 5.09 -3.23
CA ALA A 24 -2.89 5.82 -3.53
C ALA A 24 -2.88 7.20 -2.91
N ARG A 25 -3.35 8.19 -3.67
CA ARG A 25 -3.41 9.59 -3.25
C ARG A 25 -4.70 10.25 -3.73
N GLN A 26 -5.22 11.20 -2.95
CA GLN A 26 -6.37 11.97 -3.39
C GLN A 26 -6.01 12.85 -4.59
N LEU A 27 -6.92 12.95 -5.55
CA LEU A 27 -6.72 13.68 -6.81
C LEU A 27 -6.19 15.09 -6.60
N GLU A 28 -6.72 15.83 -5.62
CA GLU A 28 -6.33 17.22 -5.33
C GLU A 28 -4.86 17.39 -4.91
N TYR A 29 -4.22 16.31 -4.45
CA TYR A 29 -2.81 16.31 -4.09
C TYR A 29 -1.93 15.62 -5.14
N CYS A 30 -2.49 15.19 -6.27
CA CYS A 30 -1.73 14.59 -7.36
C CYS A 30 -1.07 15.70 -8.20
N ILE A 31 0.24 15.60 -8.35
CA ILE A 31 1.04 16.51 -9.17
C ILE A 31 1.92 15.69 -10.12
N TYR A 32 2.28 16.25 -11.27
CA TYR A 32 3.26 15.64 -12.15
C TYR A 32 4.68 15.91 -11.65
N GLY A 33 5.10 15.16 -10.63
CA GLY A 33 6.42 15.31 -10.01
C GLY A 33 6.56 14.58 -8.68
N VAL A 34 7.50 15.07 -7.87
CA VAL A 34 7.89 14.47 -6.59
C VAL A 34 6.94 14.89 -5.46
N VAL A 35 6.42 13.91 -4.73
CA VAL A 35 5.58 14.09 -3.54
C VAL A 35 6.27 13.58 -2.29
N ARG A 36 5.89 14.18 -1.15
CA ARG A 36 6.36 13.80 0.19
C ARG A 36 5.19 13.60 1.12
N GLN A 37 5.40 12.82 2.17
CA GLN A 37 4.42 12.72 3.25
C GLN A 37 4.42 14.02 4.06
N LYS A 38 3.23 14.55 4.34
CA LYS A 38 3.05 15.75 5.17
C LYS A 38 2.81 15.33 6.62
N ARG A 39 3.44 16.04 7.56
CA ARG A 39 3.18 15.93 9.01
C ARG A 39 1.85 16.56 9.38
N GLY A 40 1.24 16.14 10.49
CA GLY A 40 0.03 16.77 11.02
C GLY A 40 -1.23 16.40 10.23
N VAL A 41 -1.18 15.36 9.40
CA VAL A 41 -2.33 14.92 8.60
C VAL A 41 -3.17 13.89 9.36
N SER A 42 -2.57 13.16 10.31
CA SER A 42 -3.24 12.16 11.12
C SER A 42 -2.84 12.27 12.58
N GLU A 43 -3.76 12.74 13.42
CA GLU A 43 -3.61 12.74 14.88
C GLU A 43 -3.33 11.33 15.44
N TYR A 44 -3.76 10.28 14.72
CA TYR A 44 -3.59 8.88 15.13
C TYR A 44 -2.24 8.27 14.75
N PHE A 45 -1.60 8.75 13.67
CA PHE A 45 -0.42 8.08 13.09
C PHE A 45 0.86 8.88 13.19
N ASP A 46 0.79 10.19 13.40
CA ASP A 46 1.97 11.06 13.36
C ASP A 46 3.03 10.62 14.38
N LYS A 47 2.66 10.19 15.60
CA LYS A 47 3.64 9.69 16.58
C LYS A 47 4.35 8.40 16.14
N ALA A 48 3.61 7.46 15.56
CA ALA A 48 4.21 6.25 14.99
C ALA A 48 5.14 6.61 13.82
N TYR A 49 4.78 7.60 13.02
CA TYR A 49 5.61 8.08 11.91
C TYR A 49 6.86 8.80 12.42
N ASP A 50 6.77 9.58 13.49
CA ASP A 50 7.91 10.19 14.18
C ASP A 50 8.83 9.12 14.79
N TRP A 51 8.27 8.04 15.35
CA TRP A 51 9.06 6.88 15.77
C TRP A 51 9.81 6.27 14.58
N LEU A 52 9.11 6.00 13.48
CA LEU A 52 9.71 5.39 12.31
C LEU A 52 10.81 6.27 11.71
N GLU A 53 10.58 7.58 11.65
CA GLU A 53 11.57 8.57 11.21
C GLU A 53 12.86 8.51 12.03
N ARG A 54 12.78 8.36 13.36
CA ARG A 54 13.97 8.19 14.21
C ARG A 54 14.76 6.93 13.87
N GLU A 55 14.08 5.86 13.44
CA GLU A 55 14.71 4.59 13.08
C GLU A 55 15.26 4.58 11.64
N VAL A 56 14.59 5.24 10.70
CA VAL A 56 14.94 5.21 9.26
C VAL A 56 15.65 6.46 8.75
N GLY A 57 15.64 7.54 9.51
CA GLY A 57 16.29 8.82 9.18
C GLY A 57 15.47 9.77 8.30
N PHE A 58 14.20 9.47 8.00
CA PHE A 58 13.32 10.32 7.20
C PHE A 58 11.84 10.09 7.51
N TYR A 59 10.99 11.11 7.29
CA TYR A 59 9.55 10.98 7.51
C TYR A 59 8.90 10.04 6.49
N PRO A 60 8.14 9.02 6.91
CA PRO A 60 7.81 7.87 6.07
C PRO A 60 6.66 8.15 5.09
N LEU A 61 6.88 7.87 3.80
CA LEU A 61 5.84 7.63 2.81
C LEU A 61 5.75 6.13 2.53
N PHE A 62 4.55 5.56 2.66
CA PHE A 62 4.32 4.11 2.55
C PHE A 62 3.81 3.72 1.16
N LEU A 63 4.39 2.65 0.61
CA LEU A 63 3.95 1.95 -0.59
C LEU A 63 3.61 0.51 -0.21
N SER A 64 2.52 -0.04 -0.73
CA SER A 64 2.29 -1.48 -0.63
C SER A 64 3.12 -2.22 -1.68
N VAL A 65 3.59 -3.42 -1.34
CA VAL A 65 4.48 -4.21 -2.20
C VAL A 65 3.78 -5.49 -2.59
N GLY A 66 3.68 -5.75 -3.90
CA GLY A 66 3.05 -6.94 -4.45
C GLY A 66 2.43 -6.68 -5.81
N GLU A 67 1.52 -7.56 -6.24
CA GLU A 67 0.90 -7.48 -7.57
C GLU A 67 -0.58 -7.88 -7.56
N THR A 68 -1.02 -8.47 -6.46
CA THR A 68 -2.39 -8.93 -6.32
C THR A 68 -3.32 -7.75 -6.07
N VAL A 69 -4.61 -7.99 -6.26
CA VAL A 69 -5.64 -7.02 -5.89
C VAL A 69 -5.61 -6.71 -4.39
N ASP A 70 -5.22 -7.65 -3.55
CA ASP A 70 -5.10 -7.45 -2.10
C ASP A 70 -3.94 -6.51 -1.74
N ASP A 71 -2.82 -6.61 -2.45
CA ASP A 71 -1.68 -5.69 -2.27
C ASP A 71 -2.06 -4.26 -2.67
N MET A 72 -2.77 -4.10 -3.79
CA MET A 72 -3.29 -2.80 -4.20
C MET A 72 -4.35 -2.28 -3.23
N ALA A 73 -5.16 -3.17 -2.64
CA ALA A 73 -6.19 -2.80 -1.67
C ALA A 73 -5.61 -2.25 -0.36
N MET A 74 -4.37 -2.58 0.00
CA MET A 74 -3.67 -1.96 1.14
C MET A 74 -3.61 -0.44 1.05
N THR A 75 -3.52 0.11 -0.16
CA THR A 75 -3.45 1.56 -0.38
C THR A 75 -4.75 2.27 -0.03
N GLY A 76 -5.85 1.54 0.12
CA GLY A 76 -7.18 2.08 0.35
C GLY A 76 -7.87 2.62 -0.91
N TYR A 77 -7.28 2.44 -2.10
CA TYR A 77 -7.87 2.88 -3.37
C TYR A 77 -9.32 2.39 -3.56
N GLN A 78 -9.61 1.15 -3.20
CA GLN A 78 -10.94 0.52 -3.24
C GLN A 78 -11.98 1.20 -2.34
N ASN A 79 -11.56 1.89 -1.28
CA ASN A 79 -12.47 2.52 -0.31
C ASN A 79 -13.32 3.64 -0.95
N GLN A 80 -12.91 4.17 -2.11
CA GLN A 80 -13.70 5.16 -2.82
C GLN A 80 -15.06 4.64 -3.33
N TRP A 81 -15.23 3.32 -3.45
CA TRP A 81 -16.51 2.69 -3.79
C TRP A 81 -17.29 2.17 -2.58
N ARG A 82 -16.75 2.29 -1.36
CA ARG A 82 -17.41 1.83 -0.13
C ARG A 82 -18.56 2.76 0.25
N ARG A 83 -19.75 2.19 0.45
CA ARG A 83 -20.99 2.88 0.88
C ARG A 83 -21.13 2.94 2.40
N LEU A 84 -20.97 1.80 3.08
CA LEU A 84 -20.98 1.71 4.54
C LEU A 84 -19.56 1.98 5.04
N LEU A 85 -19.35 3.11 5.72
CA LEU A 85 -18.02 3.54 6.18
C LEU A 85 -17.67 2.96 7.54
N VAL A 86 -18.66 2.91 8.44
CA VAL A 86 -18.50 2.38 9.81
C VAL A 86 -19.78 1.67 10.21
N GLU A 87 -19.63 0.53 10.87
CA GLU A 87 -20.72 -0.20 11.53
C GLU A 87 -20.32 -0.49 12.97
N GLY A 88 -21.19 -0.16 13.90
CA GLY A 88 -21.08 -0.53 15.31
C GLY A 88 -22.40 -1.09 15.81
N LYS A 89 -22.40 -1.56 17.06
CA LYS A 89 -23.51 -2.33 17.66
C LYS A 89 -24.91 -1.72 17.42
N ASN A 90 -25.03 -0.39 17.45
CA ASN A 90 -26.28 0.34 17.25
C ASN A 90 -26.15 1.53 16.29
N TYR A 91 -25.09 1.59 15.46
CA TYR A 91 -24.92 2.70 14.53
C TYR A 91 -24.31 2.26 13.21
N ARG A 92 -24.74 2.89 12.13
CA ARG A 92 -24.14 2.74 10.80
C ARG A 92 -23.89 4.11 10.23
N LYS A 93 -22.65 4.35 9.80
CA LYS A 93 -22.26 5.56 9.08
C LYS A 93 -22.14 5.23 7.61
N TYR A 94 -23.02 5.80 6.80
CA TYR A 94 -22.95 5.70 5.34
C TYR A 94 -22.26 6.93 4.76
N ARG A 95 -21.62 6.75 3.60
CA ARG A 95 -21.06 7.84 2.81
C ARG A 95 -22.19 8.74 2.32
N GLN A 96 -22.05 10.05 2.50
CA GLN A 96 -23.07 11.00 2.05
C GLN A 96 -22.96 11.27 0.54
N LYS A 97 -24.07 11.72 -0.05
CA LYS A 97 -24.09 12.14 -1.46
C LYS A 97 -23.19 13.37 -1.62
N GLY A 98 -22.24 13.31 -2.55
CA GLY A 98 -21.26 14.37 -2.79
C GLY A 98 -19.90 14.13 -2.15
N GLU A 99 -19.78 13.26 -1.15
CA GLU A 99 -18.51 12.86 -0.52
C GLU A 99 -17.75 11.81 -1.37
N VAL A 100 -17.60 12.09 -2.66
CA VAL A 100 -16.89 11.19 -3.57
C VAL A 100 -15.40 11.33 -3.30
N GLN A 101 -14.80 10.34 -2.62
CA GLN A 101 -13.36 10.19 -2.64
C GLN A 101 -12.92 9.90 -4.07
N ASN A 102 -11.95 10.67 -4.53
CA ASN A 102 -11.35 10.50 -5.85
C ASN A 102 -9.88 10.17 -5.62
N GLN A 103 -9.60 8.89 -5.41
CA GLN A 103 -8.26 8.38 -5.23
C GLN A 103 -7.67 8.02 -6.58
N VAL A 104 -6.37 8.26 -6.72
CA VAL A 104 -5.55 7.86 -7.86
C VAL A 104 -4.54 6.86 -7.34
N LEU A 105 -4.47 5.69 -7.96
CA LEU A 105 -3.53 4.63 -7.61
C LEU A 105 -2.37 4.63 -8.60
N PHE A 106 -1.16 4.85 -8.10
CA PHE A 106 0.09 4.80 -8.85
C PHE A 106 0.77 3.47 -8.58
N SER A 107 1.23 2.79 -9.64
CA SER A 107 1.96 1.52 -9.55
C SER A 107 3.31 1.63 -10.26
N PHE A 108 4.35 1.09 -9.63
CA PHE A 108 5.74 1.18 -10.04
C PHE A 108 6.32 -0.22 -10.17
N VAL A 109 6.77 -0.59 -11.37
CA VAL A 109 7.47 -1.86 -11.59
C VAL A 109 8.93 -1.74 -11.14
N ASP A 110 9.56 -0.61 -11.43
CA ASP A 110 10.88 -0.27 -10.93
C ASP A 110 10.76 0.22 -9.49
N ILE A 111 10.95 -0.72 -8.55
CA ILE A 111 10.78 -0.47 -7.12
C ILE A 111 11.79 0.60 -6.65
N PRO A 112 11.30 1.76 -6.15
CA PRO A 112 12.15 2.83 -5.63
C PRO A 112 13.07 2.34 -4.51
N ASP A 113 14.15 3.09 -4.28
CA ASP A 113 15.00 2.86 -3.12
C ASP A 113 14.28 3.24 -1.82
N GLY A 114 14.41 2.38 -0.81
CA GLY A 114 13.68 2.52 0.44
C GLY A 114 13.94 1.37 1.41
N ILE A 115 13.19 1.39 2.51
CA ILE A 115 13.27 0.38 3.57
C ILE A 115 11.99 -0.45 3.57
N PHE A 116 12.14 -1.76 3.39
CA PHE A 116 11.02 -2.68 3.51
C PHE A 116 10.69 -2.92 4.98
N ILE A 117 9.41 -3.04 5.28
CA ILE A 117 8.90 -3.39 6.61
C ILE A 117 7.81 -4.46 6.50
N ASP A 118 7.71 -5.26 7.55
CA ASP A 118 6.63 -6.22 7.73
C ASP A 118 5.36 -5.48 8.17
N TYR A 119 4.33 -5.50 7.33
CA TYR A 119 3.09 -4.77 7.57
C TYR A 119 2.40 -5.23 8.84
N MET A 120 2.40 -6.54 9.14
CA MET A 120 1.71 -7.06 10.32
C MET A 120 2.44 -6.66 11.60
N ASN A 121 3.77 -6.76 11.63
CA ASN A 121 4.54 -6.33 12.79
C ASN A 121 4.57 -4.80 12.94
N TRP A 122 4.39 -4.03 11.87
CA TRP A 122 4.24 -2.57 11.94
C TRP A 122 3.05 -2.15 12.84
N HIS A 123 1.98 -2.95 12.92
CA HIS A 123 0.87 -2.67 13.85
C HIS A 123 1.29 -2.66 15.32
N MET A 124 2.42 -3.28 15.68
CA MET A 124 2.98 -3.16 17.04
C MET A 124 3.34 -1.70 17.35
N VAL A 125 3.89 -0.97 16.38
CA VAL A 125 4.23 0.45 16.53
C VAL A 125 2.96 1.29 16.60
N LEU A 126 2.01 1.05 15.69
CA LEU A 126 0.72 1.75 15.68
C LEU A 126 -0.04 1.60 17.01
N ASN A 127 0.05 0.43 17.64
CA ASN A 127 -0.61 0.14 18.92
C ASN A 127 0.19 0.61 20.14
N SER A 128 1.53 0.64 20.07
CA SER A 128 2.39 1.02 21.20
C SER A 128 2.11 2.43 21.73
N GLU A 129 1.63 3.32 20.87
CA GLU A 129 1.27 4.69 21.21
C GLU A 129 0.02 4.80 22.10
N TYR A 130 -0.88 3.81 22.06
CA TYR A 130 -2.03 3.77 22.96
C TYR A 130 -1.63 3.41 24.40
N ASP A 131 -0.58 2.59 24.55
CA ASP A 131 -0.21 1.98 25.84
C ASP A 131 1.09 2.57 26.44
N ASN A 132 1.67 3.62 25.83
CA ASN A 132 3.01 4.14 26.16
C ASN A 132 4.09 3.03 26.18
N TYR A 133 3.93 2.03 25.31
CA TYR A 133 4.78 0.86 25.28
C TYR A 133 6.09 1.19 24.55
N GLN A 134 7.23 0.85 25.16
CA GLN A 134 8.53 0.99 24.51
C GLN A 134 8.87 -0.26 23.72
N ILE A 135 9.01 -0.10 22.40
CA ILE A 135 9.28 -1.20 21.47
C ILE A 135 10.73 -1.71 21.66
N PRO A 136 10.93 -2.94 22.18
CA PRO A 136 12.25 -3.51 22.38
C PRO A 136 12.93 -3.89 21.05
N ASP A 137 14.26 -4.01 21.07
CA ASP A 137 15.07 -4.36 19.89
C ASP A 137 14.63 -5.65 19.19
N ARG A 138 14.13 -6.63 19.96
CA ARG A 138 13.61 -7.88 19.40
C ARG A 138 12.44 -7.63 18.45
N GLU A 139 11.54 -6.73 18.81
CA GLU A 139 10.34 -6.40 18.01
C GLU A 139 10.72 -5.51 16.83
N LYS A 140 11.65 -4.57 17.02
CA LYS A 140 12.25 -3.82 15.90
C LYS A 140 12.79 -4.75 14.82
N ARG A 141 13.49 -5.82 15.21
CA ARG A 141 13.99 -6.84 14.27
C ARG A 141 12.87 -7.60 13.54
N MET A 142 11.67 -7.72 14.12
CA MET A 142 10.52 -8.34 13.45
C MET A 142 9.91 -7.40 12.40
N ILE A 143 9.95 -6.08 12.63
CA ILE A 143 9.47 -5.06 11.71
C ILE A 143 10.43 -4.90 10.52
N PHE A 144 11.71 -4.66 10.81
CA PHE A 144 12.70 -4.32 9.78
C PHE A 144 13.45 -5.51 9.18
N ARG A 145 13.43 -6.67 9.86
CA ARG A 145 14.13 -7.91 9.47
C ARG A 145 15.52 -7.62 8.89
N PRO A 146 16.48 -7.08 9.68
CA PRO A 146 17.73 -6.53 9.16
C PRO A 146 18.64 -7.55 8.43
N SER A 147 18.41 -8.85 8.61
CA SER A 147 19.11 -9.91 7.88
C SER A 147 18.54 -10.20 6.48
N TRP A 148 17.37 -9.63 6.15
CA TRP A 148 16.71 -9.84 4.86
C TRP A 148 17.23 -8.87 3.82
N ARG A 149 17.52 -9.40 2.64
CA ARG A 149 17.83 -8.60 1.45
C ARG A 149 16.54 -8.21 0.74
N LYS A 150 16.61 -7.24 -0.19
CA LYS A 150 15.48 -6.87 -1.08
C LYS A 150 14.83 -8.12 -1.71
N SER A 151 15.62 -9.08 -2.19
CA SER A 151 15.11 -10.33 -2.77
C SER A 151 14.28 -11.18 -1.81
N ASP A 152 14.60 -11.17 -0.51
CA ASP A 152 13.87 -11.93 0.50
C ASP A 152 12.50 -11.30 0.78
N TRP A 153 12.45 -9.97 0.90
CA TRP A 153 11.21 -9.21 0.99
C TRP A 153 10.29 -9.42 -0.21
N LEU A 154 10.83 -9.32 -1.42
CA LEU A 154 10.08 -9.52 -2.66
C LEU A 154 9.60 -10.97 -2.83
N ARG A 155 10.36 -11.95 -2.33
CA ARG A 155 9.91 -13.34 -2.27
C ARG A 155 8.78 -13.50 -1.24
N TYR A 156 8.92 -12.88 -0.07
CA TYR A 156 7.90 -12.94 0.99
C TYR A 156 6.57 -12.33 0.55
N ALA A 157 6.59 -11.14 -0.06
CA ALA A 157 5.41 -10.47 -0.60
C ALA A 157 4.68 -11.33 -1.65
N ARG A 158 5.42 -12.03 -2.53
CA ARG A 158 4.83 -12.93 -3.54
C ARG A 158 4.06 -14.10 -2.94
N HIS A 159 4.54 -14.64 -1.82
CA HIS A 159 3.88 -15.77 -1.14
C HIS A 159 2.81 -15.32 -0.14
N ASN A 160 2.87 -14.07 0.30
CA ASN A 160 2.00 -13.53 1.33
C ASN A 160 1.50 -12.14 0.89
N PRO A 161 0.43 -12.08 0.07
CA PRO A 161 -0.20 -10.81 -0.26
C PRO A 161 -0.55 -10.02 1.00
N HIS A 162 -0.54 -8.69 0.91
CA HIS A 162 -0.90 -7.79 2.01
C HIS A 162 0.07 -7.84 3.21
N SER A 163 1.33 -8.26 3.03
CA SER A 163 2.27 -8.47 4.15
C SER A 163 3.47 -7.53 4.19
N VAL A 164 3.77 -6.81 3.10
CA VAL A 164 4.98 -5.99 2.98
C VAL A 164 4.64 -4.57 2.57
N GLN A 165 5.28 -3.61 3.22
CA GLN A 165 5.32 -2.22 2.80
C GLN A 165 6.76 -1.79 2.50
N LEU A 166 6.90 -0.83 1.60
CA LEU A 166 8.13 -0.09 1.35
C LEU A 166 7.96 1.32 1.90
N VAL A 167 8.95 1.78 2.65
CA VAL A 167 9.01 3.10 3.27
C VAL A 167 10.05 3.93 2.56
N ILE A 168 9.66 5.09 2.04
CA ILE A 168 10.52 6.00 1.26
C ILE A 168 10.35 7.46 1.74
N PRO A 169 11.35 8.33 1.54
CA PRO A 169 11.24 9.75 1.93
C PRO A 169 10.35 10.56 0.99
N GLU A 170 10.40 10.23 -0.30
CA GLU A 170 9.69 10.93 -1.36
C GLU A 170 9.42 10.00 -2.53
N LEU A 171 8.39 10.31 -3.32
CA LEU A 171 7.95 9.50 -4.45
C LEU A 171 7.83 10.37 -5.69
N ASP A 172 8.53 10.04 -6.76
CA ASP A 172 8.30 10.68 -8.06
C ASP A 172 7.14 10.00 -8.78
N LEU A 173 6.00 10.69 -8.88
CA LEU A 173 4.81 10.13 -9.52
C LEU A 173 4.99 9.95 -11.03
N ARG A 174 5.94 10.66 -11.65
CA ARG A 174 6.21 10.57 -13.10
C ARG A 174 6.73 9.20 -13.50
N GLU A 175 7.42 8.52 -12.58
CA GLU A 175 7.98 7.17 -12.77
C GLU A 175 6.94 6.06 -12.62
N ALA A 176 5.67 6.40 -12.35
CA ALA A 176 4.61 5.41 -12.26
C ALA A 176 4.47 4.71 -13.61
N THR A 177 4.56 3.39 -13.62
CA THR A 177 4.36 2.55 -14.81
C THR A 177 2.88 2.42 -15.16
N ARG A 178 2.00 2.50 -14.15
CA ARG A 178 0.55 2.47 -14.34
C ARG A 178 -0.17 3.39 -13.38
N VAL A 179 -1.19 4.10 -13.87
CA VAL A 179 -2.04 4.96 -13.05
C VAL A 179 -3.50 4.54 -13.19
N TRP A 180 -4.15 4.23 -12.07
CA TRP A 180 -5.57 3.85 -12.04
C TRP A 180 -6.42 4.93 -11.41
N VAL A 181 -7.56 5.19 -12.04
CA VAL A 181 -8.51 6.21 -11.61
C VAL A 181 -9.93 5.68 -11.59
N ARG A 182 -10.78 6.39 -10.84
CA ARG A 182 -12.18 6.04 -10.64
C ARG A 182 -13.03 6.17 -11.90
N ASN A 183 -12.82 7.21 -12.70
CA ASN A 183 -13.70 7.59 -13.80
C ASN A 183 -12.96 8.41 -14.88
N ILE A 184 -13.61 8.59 -16.03
CA ILE A 184 -13.05 9.28 -17.20
C ILE A 184 -12.73 10.74 -16.92
N GLN A 185 -13.48 11.43 -16.05
CA GLN A 185 -13.18 12.84 -15.73
C GLN A 185 -11.84 12.95 -15.00
N THR A 186 -11.57 12.05 -14.05
CA THR A 186 -10.27 11.96 -13.38
C THR A 186 -9.15 11.61 -14.35
N GLN A 187 -9.41 10.70 -15.29
CA GLN A 187 -8.44 10.33 -16.34
C GLN A 187 -8.03 11.56 -17.16
N LEU A 188 -9.01 12.25 -17.75
CA LEU A 188 -8.77 13.44 -18.57
C LEU A 188 -8.06 14.56 -17.79
N HIS A 189 -8.32 14.67 -16.48
CA HIS A 189 -7.62 15.62 -15.63
C HIS A 189 -6.14 15.27 -15.50
N LEU A 190 -5.80 14.02 -15.17
CA LEU A 190 -4.40 13.60 -15.03
C LEU A 190 -3.64 13.63 -16.35
N GLU A 191 -4.28 13.29 -17.47
CA GLU A 191 -3.71 13.41 -18.81
C GLU A 191 -3.32 14.86 -19.13
N LYS A 192 -4.17 15.83 -18.80
CA LYS A 192 -3.85 17.27 -18.95
C LYS A 192 -2.69 17.72 -18.07
N VAL A 193 -2.49 17.09 -16.92
CA VAL A 193 -1.40 17.41 -15.98
C VAL A 193 -0.08 16.76 -16.39
N GLY A 194 -0.11 15.78 -17.31
CA GLY A 194 1.09 15.20 -17.95
C GLY A 194 1.19 13.67 -17.88
N PHE A 195 0.27 12.98 -17.21
CA PHE A 195 0.32 11.52 -17.10
C PHE A 195 -0.18 10.84 -18.38
N GLY A 196 0.64 9.99 -19.01
CA GLY A 196 0.31 9.33 -20.28
C GLY A 196 -0.27 7.91 -20.15
N ASN A 197 -0.27 7.33 -18.95
CA ASN A 197 -0.52 5.91 -18.69
C ASN A 197 -1.67 5.69 -17.69
N VAL A 198 -2.76 6.43 -17.91
CA VAL A 198 -3.91 6.47 -17.01
C VAL A 198 -5.04 5.57 -17.51
N GLU A 199 -5.57 4.71 -16.65
CA GLU A 199 -6.68 3.82 -16.95
C GLU A 199 -7.82 3.96 -15.93
N VAL A 200 -9.07 3.91 -16.40
CA VAL A 200 -10.23 3.81 -15.52
C VAL A 200 -10.37 2.35 -15.05
N ARG A 201 -10.11 2.10 -13.76
CA ARG A 201 -10.15 0.75 -13.18
C ARG A 201 -10.76 0.74 -11.79
N ARG A 202 -11.57 -0.29 -11.54
CA ARG A 202 -12.19 -0.53 -10.24
C ARG A 202 -11.57 -1.75 -9.57
N ILE A 203 -11.23 -1.60 -8.29
CA ILE A 203 -10.93 -2.72 -7.40
C ILE A 203 -12.24 -3.11 -6.67
N PRO A 204 -12.59 -4.41 -6.62
CA PRO A 204 -13.71 -4.88 -5.80
C PRO A 204 -13.58 -4.42 -4.34
N VAL A 205 -14.70 -4.05 -3.73
CA VAL A 205 -14.73 -3.76 -2.30
C VAL A 205 -15.03 -5.08 -1.61
N ASN A 206 -14.07 -5.63 -0.88
CA ASN A 206 -14.34 -6.80 -0.03
C ASN A 206 -15.36 -6.37 1.04
N SER A 207 -16.50 -7.05 1.07
CA SER A 207 -17.43 -7.00 2.18
C SER A 207 -16.78 -7.76 3.34
N TYR A 208 -16.50 -7.06 4.43
CA TYR A 208 -16.26 -7.70 5.71
C TYR A 208 -17.57 -8.26 6.26
#